data_AF-A0A1V6D1E4-F1
#
_entry.id   AF-A0A1V6D1E4-F1
#
_cell.length_a   1.000
_cell.length_b   1.000
_cell.length_c   1.000
_cell.angle_alpha   90.00
_cell.angle_beta   90.00
_cell.angle_gamma   90.00
#
_symmetry.space_group_name_H-M   'P 1'
#
loop_
_entity.id
_entity.type
_entity.pdbx_description
1 polymer ?
#
loop_
_entity_poly.entity_id
_entity_poly.type
_entity_poly.pdbx_seq_one_letter_code
_entity_poly.pdbx_strand_id
1 'polypeptide(L)'
;MILSFNDDRSAILQRRFELDCVEMSLERQGRNTDHCKGAGFLRLGEDGHLRFRLYPHNQHEAPRPARNFCAGKIISTEELYTLNGRDMKGRLWVARNVYPEYNRSPSGSLVFGDLSLIQYSERHSYKHASTVVNLYAAHPFDFPNNVGTDTIVRRKGEDICHRSTLDVAEIHSGRQQIRIESVEPEGTVVTVQDPDDSSAIWLRDRLTEALNFVRGTITSWIVMEMQEDDCDTVYVRGGTGKKAATPEASPPVNTHLYGYRQDVYDLLSAYFQYVLGHRTTGYHPLSNILYSMIDANSLAMESRVLPLCVAVEGMAGLFPGYTDASASNAERERIAVAIEQSLASQGMKERAKGAIQNISQPRAVDLLMALVKKGVIREELVRRWKRLRNRTVHANMVADMPLQQLLNEMDAVRTLIHELVFLLIGYKGRYTDYSVEGWPDRQAAAFNEE
;
A
#
# COMPACT_ATOMS: atom_id res chain seq x y z
N MET A 1 -18.59 9.17 -13.89
CA MET A 1 -17.68 10.33 -13.72
C MET A 1 -18.47 11.48 -13.11
N ILE A 2 -18.07 11.92 -11.92
CA ILE A 2 -18.69 13.04 -11.20
C ILE A 2 -18.36 14.33 -11.94
N LEU A 3 -19.24 14.73 -12.86
CA LEU A 3 -19.00 15.88 -13.75
C LEU A 3 -18.71 17.18 -12.98
N SER A 4 -19.21 17.30 -11.74
CA SER A 4 -19.03 18.47 -10.86
C SER A 4 -17.66 18.57 -10.18
N PHE A 5 -16.81 17.54 -10.29
CA PHE A 5 -15.50 17.46 -9.63
C PHE A 5 -14.30 17.62 -10.60
N ASN A 6 -14.51 17.66 -11.91
CA ASN A 6 -13.41 17.73 -12.89
C ASN A 6 -12.49 18.96 -12.71
N ASP A 7 -13.06 20.14 -12.42
CA ASP A 7 -12.30 21.37 -12.19
C ASP A 7 -11.48 21.27 -10.88
N ASP A 8 -12.12 20.79 -9.81
CA ASP A 8 -11.50 20.62 -8.50
C ASP A 8 -10.35 19.59 -8.58
N ARG A 9 -10.55 18.49 -9.32
CA ARG A 9 -9.53 17.47 -9.57
C ARG A 9 -8.30 18.05 -10.23
N SER A 10 -8.49 18.84 -11.29
CA SER A 10 -7.37 19.48 -12.00
C SER A 10 -6.60 20.41 -11.06
N ALA A 11 -7.30 21.19 -10.24
CA ALA A 11 -6.67 22.04 -9.22
C ALA A 11 -5.91 21.22 -8.16
N ILE A 12 -6.42 20.05 -7.76
CA ILE A 12 -5.76 19.15 -6.81
C ILE A 12 -4.46 18.59 -7.40
N LEU A 13 -4.49 18.08 -8.64
CA LEU A 13 -3.31 17.55 -9.31
C LEU A 13 -2.22 18.61 -9.48
N GLN A 14 -2.61 19.87 -9.69
CA GLN A 14 -1.71 21.02 -9.75
C GLN A 14 -1.29 21.56 -8.36
N ARG A 15 -1.74 20.94 -7.25
CA ARG A 15 -1.50 21.39 -5.88
C ARG A 15 -1.94 22.84 -5.61
N ARG A 16 -3.04 23.23 -6.23
CA ARG A 16 -3.69 24.55 -6.12
C ARG A 16 -5.12 24.45 -5.60
N PHE A 17 -5.46 23.33 -4.99
CA PHE A 17 -6.79 23.10 -4.45
C PHE A 17 -7.01 23.94 -3.20
N GLU A 18 -8.02 24.79 -3.26
CA GLU A 18 -8.57 25.56 -2.17
C GLU A 18 -10.08 25.46 -2.24
N LEU A 19 -10.71 25.21 -1.10
CA LEU A 19 -12.14 24.99 -1.00
C LEU A 19 -12.69 25.78 0.18
N ASP A 20 -13.45 26.82 -0.13
CA ASP A 20 -14.20 27.58 0.87
C ASP A 20 -15.37 26.78 1.41
N CYS A 21 -15.46 26.73 2.74
CA CYS A 21 -16.52 26.06 3.47
C CYS A 21 -17.37 27.10 4.19
N VAL A 22 -18.64 27.21 3.79
CA VAL A 22 -19.62 28.10 4.44
C VAL A 22 -19.88 27.72 5.88
N GLU A 23 -19.77 26.43 6.17
CA GLU A 23 -19.93 25.86 7.51
C GLU A 23 -18.90 24.75 7.68
N MET A 24 -18.16 24.79 8.78
CA MET A 24 -17.33 23.71 9.25
C MET A 24 -17.64 23.41 10.71
N SER A 25 -17.60 22.13 11.07
CA SER A 25 -17.65 21.68 12.45
C SER A 25 -16.48 20.76 12.77
N LEU A 26 -15.93 20.89 13.97
CA LEU A 26 -15.09 19.89 14.59
C LEU A 26 -15.87 19.25 15.72
N GLU A 27 -15.95 17.93 15.71
CA GLU A 27 -16.68 17.14 16.71
C GLU A 27 -15.75 16.08 17.27
N ARG A 28 -15.56 16.07 18.58
CA ARG A 28 -14.69 15.09 19.23
C ARG A 28 -15.31 13.69 19.16
N GLN A 29 -14.51 12.70 18.77
CA GLN A 29 -14.98 11.32 18.69
C GLN A 29 -15.36 10.80 20.08
N GLY A 30 -16.55 10.24 20.23
CA GLY A 30 -17.04 9.68 21.49
C GLY A 30 -17.57 10.69 22.52
N ARG A 31 -17.56 12.00 22.24
CA ARG A 31 -18.15 13.02 23.15
C ARG A 31 -18.91 14.11 22.38
N ASN A 32 -20.21 14.23 22.66
CA ASN A 32 -21.07 15.18 21.96
C ASN A 32 -20.90 16.65 22.41
N THR A 33 -20.16 16.90 23.50
CA THR A 33 -20.08 18.21 24.15
C THR A 33 -18.94 19.10 23.65
N ASP A 34 -17.88 18.51 23.10
CA ASP A 34 -16.72 19.25 22.61
C ASP A 34 -16.90 19.44 21.09
N HIS A 35 -17.59 20.51 20.70
CA HIS A 35 -17.78 20.91 19.31
C HIS A 35 -17.35 22.35 19.07
N CYS A 36 -16.83 22.61 17.88
CA CYS A 36 -16.45 23.93 17.41
C CYS A 36 -17.08 24.15 16.04
N LYS A 37 -17.77 25.27 15.81
CA LYS A 37 -18.43 25.58 14.53
C LYS A 37 -18.06 26.96 14.03
N GLY A 38 -17.97 27.11 12.71
CA GLY A 38 -17.60 28.36 12.07
C GLY A 38 -17.41 28.22 10.56
N ALA A 39 -17.14 29.31 9.87
CA ALA A 39 -16.71 29.26 8.47
C ALA A 39 -15.22 28.88 8.39
N GLY A 40 -14.75 28.48 7.21
CA GLY A 40 -13.35 28.14 7.03
C GLY A 40 -13.02 27.69 5.62
N PHE A 41 -11.86 27.07 5.44
CA PHE A 41 -11.46 26.52 4.16
C PHE A 41 -10.55 25.30 4.30
N LEU A 42 -10.54 24.47 3.27
CA LEU A 42 -9.61 23.37 3.06
C LEU A 42 -8.61 23.78 1.99
N ARG A 43 -7.34 23.42 2.14
CA ARG A 43 -6.30 23.75 1.16
C ARG A 43 -5.27 22.64 1.03
N LEU A 44 -4.97 22.22 -0.19
CA LEU A 44 -3.80 21.41 -0.51
C LEU A 44 -2.67 22.37 -0.94
N GLY A 45 -1.65 22.51 -0.10
CA GLY A 45 -0.50 23.36 -0.40
C GLY A 45 0.41 22.79 -1.48
N GLU A 46 1.29 23.63 -2.05
CA GLU A 46 2.34 23.20 -2.99
C GLU A 46 3.32 22.19 -2.37
N ASP A 47 3.46 22.24 -1.05
CA ASP A 47 4.19 21.27 -0.25
C ASP A 47 3.49 19.90 -0.20
N GLY A 48 2.25 19.78 -0.69
CA GLY A 48 1.47 18.55 -0.69
C GLY A 48 0.68 18.33 0.59
N HIS A 49 0.79 19.21 1.60
CA HIS A 49 0.04 19.05 2.84
C HIS A 49 -1.39 19.55 2.65
N LEU A 50 -2.36 18.71 3.02
CA LEU A 50 -3.77 19.08 3.09
C LEU A 50 -4.03 19.69 4.46
N ARG A 51 -4.58 20.91 4.50
CA ARG A 51 -4.79 21.69 5.72
C ARG A 51 -6.21 22.19 5.79
N PHE A 52 -6.66 22.45 7.01
CA PHE A 52 -7.89 23.22 7.24
C PHE A 52 -7.60 24.47 8.07
N ARG A 53 -8.45 25.48 7.89
CA ARG A 53 -8.59 26.60 8.81
C ARG A 53 -10.07 26.80 9.10
N LEU A 54 -10.41 26.95 10.37
CA LEU A 54 -11.75 27.16 10.88
C LEU A 54 -11.75 28.42 11.77
N TYR A 55 -12.68 29.32 11.50
CA TYR A 55 -12.92 30.57 12.21
C TYR A 55 -14.17 30.41 13.08
N PRO A 56 -14.03 30.07 14.38
CA PRO A 56 -15.17 29.74 15.22
C PRO A 56 -16.11 30.93 15.41
N HIS A 57 -17.43 30.69 15.37
CA HIS A 57 -18.42 31.72 15.68
C HIS A 57 -18.32 32.22 17.13
N ASN A 58 -17.95 31.32 18.04
CA ASN A 58 -17.81 31.59 19.46
C ASN A 58 -16.38 31.30 19.93
N GLN A 59 -15.69 32.31 20.42
CA GLN A 59 -14.30 32.17 20.92
C GLN A 59 -14.19 31.23 22.14
N HIS A 60 -15.30 30.91 22.80
CA HIS A 60 -15.35 29.99 23.93
C HIS A 60 -15.51 28.51 23.52
N GLU A 61 -15.85 28.23 22.26
CA GLU A 61 -16.04 26.88 21.70
C GLU A 61 -14.74 26.33 21.08
N ALA A 62 -13.59 26.72 21.63
CA ALA A 62 -12.30 26.21 21.16
C ALA A 62 -12.19 24.69 21.44
N PRO A 63 -11.62 23.91 20.50
CA PRO A 63 -11.32 22.52 20.75
C PRO A 63 -10.40 22.42 21.97
N ARG A 64 -10.73 21.49 22.86
CA ARG A 64 -9.92 21.27 24.06
C ARG A 64 -8.75 20.35 23.69
N PRO A 65 -7.52 20.67 24.15
CA PRO A 65 -6.40 19.76 23.97
C PRO A 65 -6.69 18.42 24.66
N ALA A 66 -6.05 17.36 24.18
CA ALA A 66 -6.16 16.04 24.79
C ALA A 66 -5.79 16.13 26.28
N ARG A 67 -6.71 15.79 27.17
CA ARG A 67 -6.53 16.02 28.62
C ARG A 67 -5.51 15.08 29.25
N ASN A 68 -5.23 13.96 28.60
CA ASN A 68 -4.44 12.86 29.11
C ASN A 68 -3.22 12.56 28.22
N PHE A 69 -2.48 13.60 27.80
CA PHE A 69 -1.21 13.37 27.13
C PHE A 69 -0.20 12.82 28.15
N CYS A 70 0.00 11.50 28.12
CA CYS A 70 1.02 10.82 28.90
C CYS A 70 2.16 10.48 27.94
N ALA A 71 3.34 11.05 28.18
CA ALA A 71 4.52 10.75 27.38
C ALA A 71 4.71 9.22 27.28
N GLY A 72 4.91 8.73 26.06
CA GLY A 72 5.01 7.29 25.77
C GLY A 72 3.67 6.58 25.51
N LYS A 73 2.53 7.27 25.49
CA LYS A 73 1.23 6.69 25.08
C LYS A 73 0.74 7.27 23.76
N ILE A 74 0.13 6.41 22.94
CA ILE A 74 -0.57 6.82 21.72
C ILE A 74 -1.85 7.57 22.12
N ILE A 75 -2.16 8.66 21.42
CA ILE A 75 -3.41 9.41 21.60
C ILE A 75 -4.58 8.48 21.21
N SER A 76 -5.50 8.26 22.14
CA SER A 76 -6.71 7.47 21.86
C SER A 76 -7.55 8.13 20.77
N THR A 77 -8.21 7.34 19.93
CA THR A 77 -9.13 7.85 18.89
C THR A 77 -10.26 8.69 19.48
N GLU A 78 -10.67 8.45 20.73
CA GLU A 78 -11.66 9.25 21.48
C GLU A 78 -11.17 10.68 21.86
N GLU A 79 -9.87 10.93 21.76
CA GLU A 79 -9.28 12.26 21.94
C GLU A 79 -9.14 13.01 20.59
N LEU A 80 -9.38 12.33 19.46
CA LEU A 80 -9.31 12.92 18.13
C LEU A 80 -10.67 13.48 17.68
N TYR A 81 -10.64 14.33 16.67
CA TYR A 81 -11.82 15.01 16.13
C TYR A 81 -12.21 14.45 14.76
N THR A 82 -13.48 14.63 14.43
CA THR A 82 -14.01 14.55 13.07
C THR A 82 -14.26 15.97 12.59
N LEU A 83 -13.67 16.34 11.45
CA LEU A 83 -13.93 17.59 10.76
C LEU A 83 -15.02 17.37 9.72
N ASN A 84 -16.06 18.19 9.75
CA ASN A 84 -17.06 18.28 8.69
C ASN A 84 -16.96 19.67 8.06
N GLY A 85 -17.01 19.78 6.74
CA GLY A 85 -17.00 21.05 6.02
C GLY A 85 -17.99 21.03 4.87
N ARG A 86 -18.95 21.94 4.86
CA ARG A 86 -19.89 22.14 3.77
C ARG A 86 -19.38 23.25 2.86
N ASP A 87 -19.14 22.94 1.60
CA ASP A 87 -18.68 23.93 0.62
C ASP A 87 -19.82 24.75 0.00
N MET A 88 -19.45 25.71 -0.86
CA MET A 88 -20.39 26.57 -1.59
C MET A 88 -21.34 25.79 -2.53
N LYS A 89 -20.96 24.57 -2.94
CA LYS A 89 -21.79 23.67 -3.77
C LYS A 89 -22.71 22.78 -2.91
N GLY A 90 -22.66 22.93 -1.58
CA GLY A 90 -23.44 22.15 -0.62
C GLY A 90 -22.85 20.77 -0.31
N ARG A 91 -21.68 20.43 -0.85
CA ARG A 91 -21.02 19.14 -0.64
C ARG A 91 -20.45 19.06 0.77
N LEU A 92 -20.67 17.92 1.44
CA LEU A 92 -20.18 17.67 2.80
C LEU A 92 -18.86 16.89 2.75
N TRP A 93 -17.77 17.57 3.08
CA TRP A 93 -16.44 17.01 3.21
C TRP A 93 -16.21 16.54 4.64
N VAL A 94 -15.67 15.34 4.80
CA VAL A 94 -15.43 14.72 6.11
C VAL A 94 -13.96 14.32 6.23
N ALA A 95 -13.33 14.69 7.34
CA ALA A 95 -12.01 14.21 7.76
C ALA A 95 -12.13 13.55 9.13
N ARG A 96 -11.50 12.40 9.34
CA ARG A 96 -11.49 11.69 10.63
C ARG A 96 -10.10 11.71 11.23
N ASN A 97 -10.03 11.48 12.54
CA ASN A 97 -8.78 11.39 13.30
C ASN A 97 -7.95 12.69 13.24
N VAL A 98 -8.64 13.83 13.27
CA VAL A 98 -8.03 15.15 13.20
C VAL A 98 -7.52 15.55 14.58
N TYR A 99 -6.29 16.06 14.63
CA TYR A 99 -5.72 16.68 15.82
C TYR A 99 -5.61 18.20 15.59
N PRO A 100 -6.60 18.99 16.04
CA PRO A 100 -6.63 20.41 15.77
C PRO A 100 -5.65 21.19 16.66
N GLU A 101 -4.98 22.16 16.07
CA GLU A 101 -4.28 23.24 16.74
C GLU A 101 -5.19 24.46 16.87
N TYR A 102 -4.89 25.31 17.85
CA TYR A 102 -5.72 26.46 18.16
C TYR A 102 -4.87 27.67 18.55
N ASN A 103 -5.22 28.83 17.99
CA ASN A 103 -4.66 30.12 18.36
C ASN A 103 -5.79 31.06 18.80
N ARG A 104 -5.60 31.73 19.95
CA ARG A 104 -6.54 32.71 20.49
C ARG A 104 -5.88 34.08 20.54
N SER A 105 -6.58 35.06 20.00
CA SER A 105 -6.24 36.47 20.09
C SER A 105 -7.44 37.28 20.57
N PRO A 106 -7.25 38.53 21.04
CA PRO A 106 -8.37 39.40 21.37
C PRO A 106 -9.32 39.66 20.19
N SER A 107 -8.80 39.65 18.96
CA SER A 107 -9.58 39.88 17.73
C SER A 107 -10.30 38.64 17.21
N GLY A 108 -10.04 37.46 17.77
CA GLY A 108 -10.64 36.23 17.27
C GLY A 108 -9.88 34.96 17.63
N SER A 109 -10.50 33.87 17.23
CA SER A 109 -10.05 32.51 17.42
C SER A 109 -9.80 31.86 16.07
N LEU A 110 -8.74 31.07 15.95
CA LEU A 110 -8.42 30.30 14.76
C LEU A 110 -8.12 28.86 15.17
N VAL A 111 -8.84 27.92 14.57
CA VAL A 111 -8.54 26.49 14.66
C VAL A 111 -7.95 26.04 13.32
N PHE A 112 -6.88 25.27 13.34
CA PHE A 112 -6.22 24.81 12.12
C PHE A 112 -5.53 23.47 12.35
N GLY A 113 -5.06 22.84 11.29
CA GLY A 113 -4.27 21.62 11.39
C GLY A 113 -4.06 20.95 10.04
N ASP A 114 -3.22 19.93 10.04
CA ASP A 114 -2.99 19.08 8.89
C ASP A 114 -4.02 17.94 8.86
N LEU A 115 -4.40 17.53 7.66
CA LEU A 115 -5.32 16.43 7.37
C LEU A 115 -4.59 15.39 6.53
N SER A 116 -4.75 14.11 6.88
CA SER A 116 -4.26 13.01 6.05
C SER A 116 -5.20 12.72 4.88
N LEU A 117 -6.52 12.86 5.09
CA LEU A 117 -7.56 12.48 4.15
C LEU A 117 -8.83 13.27 4.42
N ILE A 118 -9.44 13.79 3.35
CA ILE A 118 -10.85 14.22 3.33
C ILE A 118 -11.62 13.35 2.35
N GLN A 119 -12.91 13.19 2.59
CA GLN A 119 -13.81 12.46 1.69
C GLN A 119 -15.13 13.19 1.52
N TYR A 120 -15.75 13.00 0.36
CA TYR A 120 -17.10 13.44 0.03
C TYR A 120 -17.83 12.30 -0.66
N SER A 121 -19.10 12.09 -0.35
CA SER A 121 -19.94 11.09 -1.01
C SER A 121 -21.24 11.71 -1.52
N GLU A 122 -21.65 11.31 -2.71
CA GLU A 122 -22.90 11.67 -3.36
C GLU A 122 -23.71 10.41 -3.65
N ARG A 123 -25.01 10.44 -3.39
CA ARG A 123 -25.93 9.37 -3.79
C ARG A 123 -26.76 9.82 -4.98
N HIS A 124 -26.94 8.91 -5.93
CA HIS A 124 -27.69 9.12 -7.15
C HIS A 124 -28.99 8.32 -7.12
N SER A 125 -29.94 8.72 -7.97
CA SER A 125 -31.21 7.98 -8.14
C SER A 125 -31.09 6.73 -9.01
N TYR A 126 -29.92 6.49 -9.60
CA TYR A 126 -29.62 5.35 -10.45
C TYR A 126 -28.46 4.56 -9.88
N LYS A 127 -28.42 3.27 -10.22
CA LYS A 127 -27.28 2.40 -9.91
C LYS A 127 -26.27 2.39 -11.06
N HIS A 128 -24.99 2.38 -10.71
CA HIS A 128 -23.89 2.11 -11.62
C HIS A 128 -23.97 0.66 -12.12
N ALA A 129 -23.61 0.44 -13.38
CA ALA A 129 -23.59 -0.88 -13.97
C ALA A 129 -22.37 -1.73 -13.53
N SER A 130 -21.38 -1.11 -12.91
CA SER A 130 -20.13 -1.74 -12.49
C SER A 130 -19.49 -0.91 -11.39
N THR A 131 -18.69 -1.56 -10.54
CA THR A 131 -17.82 -0.86 -9.59
C THR A 131 -16.61 -0.30 -10.35
N VAL A 132 -16.31 0.98 -10.13
CA VAL A 132 -15.15 1.65 -10.75
C VAL A 132 -14.33 2.35 -9.68
N VAL A 133 -13.02 2.18 -9.72
CA VAL A 133 -12.07 2.93 -8.88
C VAL A 133 -11.06 3.63 -9.78
N ASN A 134 -10.98 4.96 -9.66
CA ASN A 134 -9.97 5.78 -10.30
C ASN A 134 -8.96 6.26 -9.24
N LEU A 135 -7.68 5.96 -9.45
CA LEU A 135 -6.56 6.42 -8.62
C LEU A 135 -5.77 7.46 -9.39
N TYR A 136 -5.70 8.69 -8.88
CA TYR A 136 -4.92 9.75 -9.50
C TYR A 136 -3.64 9.97 -8.71
N ALA A 137 -2.51 9.62 -9.31
CA ALA A 137 -1.18 9.89 -8.78
C ALA A 137 -0.62 11.21 -9.34
N ALA A 138 0.08 11.96 -8.48
CA ALA A 138 0.76 13.20 -8.85
C ALA A 138 2.03 13.00 -9.69
N HIS A 139 2.48 11.76 -9.82
CA HIS A 139 3.71 11.43 -10.51
C HIS A 139 3.40 10.41 -11.60
N PRO A 140 4.05 10.54 -12.77
CA PRO A 140 3.91 9.54 -13.82
C PRO A 140 4.41 8.19 -13.32
N PHE A 141 3.67 7.13 -13.64
CA PHE A 141 4.15 5.78 -13.44
C PHE A 141 5.02 5.42 -14.63
N ASP A 142 6.23 4.94 -14.37
CA ASP A 142 6.96 4.17 -15.37
C ASP A 142 6.25 2.82 -15.51
N PHE A 143 5.43 2.71 -16.55
CA PHE A 143 4.63 1.53 -16.84
C PHE A 143 4.54 1.35 -18.36
N PRO A 144 4.71 0.13 -18.88
CA PRO A 144 4.72 -0.06 -20.32
C PRO A 144 3.31 0.10 -20.89
N ASN A 145 3.16 0.93 -21.92
CA ASN A 145 1.88 1.21 -22.59
C ASN A 145 1.64 0.23 -23.76
N ASN A 146 0.39 -0.16 -24.02
CA ASN A 146 0.00 -1.04 -25.14
C ASN A 146 -1.13 -0.49 -26.02
N VAL A 147 -1.77 0.61 -25.63
CA VAL A 147 -2.86 1.25 -26.38
C VAL A 147 -2.45 2.67 -26.76
N GLY A 148 -2.64 3.01 -28.04
CA GLY A 148 -2.43 4.35 -28.56
C GLY A 148 -3.67 5.21 -28.39
N THR A 149 -3.49 6.49 -28.09
CA THR A 149 -4.54 7.50 -28.06
C THR A 149 -4.31 8.53 -29.14
N ASP A 150 -5.41 9.04 -29.70
CA ASP A 150 -5.40 10.14 -30.67
C ASP A 150 -5.97 11.40 -30.02
N THR A 151 -5.11 12.40 -29.86
CA THR A 151 -5.50 13.73 -29.38
C THR A 151 -5.79 14.64 -30.56
N ILE A 152 -7.06 15.01 -30.71
CA ILE A 152 -7.54 15.96 -31.73
C ILE A 152 -7.79 17.31 -31.07
N VAL A 153 -6.97 18.32 -31.40
CA VAL A 153 -7.20 19.71 -30.95
C VAL A 153 -8.09 20.41 -31.97
N ARG A 154 -9.33 20.68 -31.56
CA ARG A 154 -10.30 21.44 -32.36
C ARG A 154 -10.30 22.92 -32.00
N ARG A 155 -10.29 23.79 -33.00
CA ARG A 155 -10.53 25.23 -32.82
C ARG A 155 -11.55 25.68 -33.84
N LYS A 156 -12.66 26.25 -33.35
CA LYS A 156 -13.82 26.65 -34.17
C LYS A 156 -14.42 25.51 -35.02
N GLY A 157 -14.33 24.27 -34.53
CA GLY A 157 -14.89 23.10 -35.21
C GLY A 157 -13.96 22.48 -36.27
N GLU A 158 -12.79 23.06 -36.52
CA GLU A 158 -11.77 22.48 -37.41
C GLU A 158 -10.69 21.77 -36.58
N ASP A 159 -10.28 20.60 -37.05
CA ASP A 159 -9.17 19.82 -36.48
C ASP A 159 -7.85 20.51 -36.86
N ILE A 160 -7.21 21.17 -35.90
CA ILE A 160 -5.95 21.91 -36.14
C ILE A 160 -4.74 21.02 -35.89
N CYS A 161 -4.85 20.06 -34.96
CA CYS A 161 -3.75 19.18 -34.60
C CYS A 161 -4.30 17.78 -34.33
N HIS A 162 -3.63 16.78 -34.88
CA HIS A 162 -3.85 15.37 -34.60
C HIS A 162 -2.54 14.77 -34.12
N ARG A 163 -2.53 14.22 -32.90
CA ARG A 163 -1.35 13.59 -32.30
C ARG A 163 -1.72 12.21 -31.81
N SER A 164 -1.04 11.18 -32.35
CA SER A 164 -1.16 9.82 -31.88
C SER A 164 -0.02 9.52 -30.89
N THR A 165 -0.33 9.00 -29.70
CA THR A 165 0.66 8.69 -28.65
C THR A 165 0.37 7.34 -28.01
N LEU A 166 1.41 6.55 -27.74
CA LEU A 166 1.29 5.30 -26.97
C LEU A 166 1.44 5.59 -25.47
N ASP A 167 0.35 5.98 -24.83
CA ASP A 167 0.33 6.53 -23.46
C ASP A 167 -0.63 5.81 -22.49
N VAL A 168 -1.23 4.71 -22.94
CA VAL A 168 -2.18 3.90 -22.15
C VAL A 168 -1.73 2.45 -22.07
N ALA A 169 -1.84 1.86 -20.88
CA ALA A 169 -1.80 0.42 -20.67
C ALA A 169 -3.20 -0.11 -20.31
N GLU A 170 -3.74 -1.02 -21.12
CA GLU A 170 -4.97 -1.76 -20.84
C GLU A 170 -4.67 -3.22 -20.55
N ILE A 171 -5.15 -3.71 -19.41
CA ILE A 171 -4.88 -5.06 -18.91
C ILE A 171 -6.21 -5.69 -18.51
N HIS A 172 -6.43 -6.91 -18.99
CA HIS A 172 -7.55 -7.74 -18.57
C HIS A 172 -7.04 -8.75 -17.54
N SER A 173 -7.59 -8.71 -16.33
CA SER A 173 -7.24 -9.61 -15.25
C SER A 173 -8.50 -10.32 -14.79
N GLY A 174 -8.69 -11.57 -15.21
CA GLY A 174 -9.97 -12.26 -15.02
C GLY A 174 -11.11 -11.48 -15.69
N ARG A 175 -12.06 -11.02 -14.88
CA ARG A 175 -13.19 -10.17 -15.33
C ARG A 175 -12.93 -8.67 -15.16
N GLN A 176 -11.86 -8.29 -14.45
CA GLN A 176 -11.54 -6.90 -14.19
C GLN A 176 -10.79 -6.29 -15.37
N GLN A 177 -11.12 -5.05 -15.69
CA GLN A 177 -10.39 -4.24 -16.65
C GLN A 177 -9.59 -3.19 -15.89
N ILE A 178 -8.27 -3.20 -16.09
CA ILE A 178 -7.35 -2.22 -15.51
C ILE A 178 -6.82 -1.35 -16.64
N ARG A 179 -6.88 -0.03 -16.46
CA ARG A 179 -6.37 0.95 -17.40
C ARG A 179 -5.45 1.92 -16.68
N ILE A 180 -4.23 2.09 -17.17
CA ILE A 180 -3.22 3.01 -16.62
C ILE A 180 -2.91 4.02 -17.72
N GLU A 181 -3.13 5.30 -17.46
CA GLU A 181 -2.95 6.37 -18.45
C GLU A 181 -2.16 7.53 -17.85
N SER A 182 -1.27 8.11 -18.66
CA SER A 182 -0.55 9.34 -18.29
C SER A 182 -1.49 10.55 -18.44
N VAL A 183 -1.45 11.48 -17.49
CA VAL A 183 -2.28 12.68 -17.51
C VAL A 183 -1.42 13.94 -17.43
N GLU A 184 -1.70 14.93 -18.29
CA GLU A 184 -1.02 16.22 -18.30
C GLU A 184 -1.44 17.09 -17.09
N PRO A 185 -0.55 17.95 -16.54
CA PRO A 185 0.83 18.18 -16.95
C PRO A 185 1.82 17.09 -16.51
N GLU A 186 1.63 16.48 -15.34
CA GLU A 186 2.43 15.37 -14.82
C GLU A 186 1.57 14.53 -13.87
N GLY A 187 1.28 13.28 -14.22
CA GLY A 187 0.48 12.40 -13.38
C GLY A 187 0.12 11.09 -14.06
N THR A 188 -0.52 10.21 -13.30
CA THR A 188 -1.04 8.94 -13.81
C THR A 188 -2.41 8.68 -13.21
N VAL A 189 -3.31 8.19 -14.04
CA VAL A 189 -4.61 7.67 -13.62
C VAL A 189 -4.61 6.17 -13.78
N VAL A 190 -4.93 5.47 -12.71
CA VAL A 190 -5.22 4.04 -12.76
C VAL A 190 -6.69 3.82 -12.51
N THR A 191 -7.37 3.30 -13.51
CA THR A 191 -8.77 2.90 -13.44
C THR A 191 -8.83 1.39 -13.31
N VAL A 192 -9.62 0.89 -12.38
CA VAL A 192 -10.04 -0.52 -12.36
C VAL A 192 -11.55 -0.60 -12.34
N GLN A 193 -12.09 -1.43 -13.22
CA GLN A 193 -13.52 -1.70 -13.34
C GLN A 193 -13.79 -3.17 -13.05
N ASP A 194 -14.76 -3.44 -12.18
CA ASP A 194 -15.29 -4.79 -11.91
C ASP A 194 -16.80 -4.83 -12.23
N PRO A 195 -17.24 -5.63 -13.22
CA PRO A 195 -18.64 -5.67 -13.63
C PRO A 195 -19.59 -6.33 -12.63
N ASP A 196 -19.09 -7.15 -11.72
CA ASP A 196 -19.91 -7.99 -10.82
C ASP A 196 -19.86 -7.50 -9.35
N ASP A 197 -19.79 -6.18 -9.17
CA ASP A 197 -20.05 -5.52 -7.89
C ASP A 197 -19.18 -6.00 -6.70
N SER A 198 -17.87 -6.15 -6.94
CA SER A 198 -16.92 -6.21 -5.81
C SER A 198 -16.94 -4.89 -5.07
N SER A 199 -16.79 -4.92 -3.74
CA SER A 199 -16.76 -3.65 -3.01
C SER A 199 -15.60 -2.76 -3.49
N ALA A 200 -15.89 -1.49 -3.78
CA ALA A 200 -14.91 -0.52 -4.27
C ALA A 200 -13.70 -0.39 -3.34
N ILE A 201 -13.95 -0.45 -2.03
CA ILE A 201 -12.91 -0.37 -1.00
C ILE A 201 -11.89 -1.51 -1.15
N TRP A 202 -12.38 -2.73 -1.39
CA TRP A 202 -11.49 -3.88 -1.57
C TRP A 202 -10.74 -3.78 -2.89
N LEU A 203 -11.47 -3.43 -3.96
CA LEU A 203 -10.89 -3.31 -5.30
C LEU A 203 -9.72 -2.32 -5.31
N ARG A 204 -9.89 -1.19 -4.62
CA ARG A 204 -8.82 -0.20 -4.38
C ARG A 204 -7.60 -0.79 -3.70
N ASP A 205 -7.78 -1.44 -2.55
CA ASP A 205 -6.67 -1.93 -1.73
C ASP A 205 -5.87 -2.98 -2.53
N ARG A 206 -6.57 -3.92 -3.17
CA ARG A 206 -5.95 -4.97 -3.98
C ARG A 206 -5.23 -4.44 -5.20
N LEU A 207 -5.79 -3.44 -5.89
CA LEU A 207 -5.11 -2.76 -6.99
C LEU A 207 -3.84 -2.08 -6.50
N THR A 208 -3.91 -1.35 -5.38
CA THR A 208 -2.76 -0.65 -4.80
C THR A 208 -1.66 -1.63 -4.41
N GLU A 209 -2.01 -2.76 -3.80
CA GLU A 209 -1.06 -3.83 -3.44
C GLU A 209 -0.36 -4.40 -4.69
N ALA A 210 -1.10 -4.69 -5.75
CA ALA A 210 -0.55 -5.23 -6.99
C ALA A 210 0.38 -4.22 -7.68
N LEU A 211 -0.04 -2.95 -7.78
CA LEU A 211 0.80 -1.88 -8.35
C LEU A 211 2.09 -1.70 -7.55
N ASN A 212 2.01 -1.74 -6.21
CA ASN A 212 3.17 -1.57 -5.37
C ASN A 212 4.21 -2.66 -5.60
N PHE A 213 3.76 -3.91 -5.72
CA PHE A 213 4.66 -5.02 -5.96
C PHE A 213 5.30 -4.97 -7.34
N VAL A 214 4.50 -4.78 -8.40
CA VAL A 214 4.99 -4.76 -9.79
C VAL A 214 5.99 -3.63 -10.01
N ARG A 215 5.71 -2.44 -9.43
CA ARG A 215 6.58 -1.27 -9.58
C ARG A 215 7.74 -1.24 -8.58
N GLY A 216 7.71 -2.07 -7.54
CA GLY A 216 8.67 -1.96 -6.44
C GLY A 216 8.61 -0.61 -5.71
N THR A 217 7.50 0.12 -5.77
CA THR A 217 7.34 1.44 -5.13
C THR A 217 6.00 1.57 -4.43
N ILE A 218 5.93 2.41 -3.39
CA ILE A 218 4.65 2.71 -2.75
C ILE A 218 3.90 3.69 -3.64
N THR A 219 2.80 3.22 -4.21
CA THR A 219 1.89 4.02 -5.02
C THR A 219 1.19 5.03 -4.13
N SER A 220 1.51 6.32 -4.34
CA SER A 220 0.82 7.44 -3.72
C SER A 220 -0.18 8.04 -4.71
N TRP A 221 -1.45 8.04 -4.32
CA TRP A 221 -2.51 8.77 -5.01
C TRP A 221 -2.85 10.03 -4.19
N ILE A 222 -3.27 11.08 -4.88
CA ILE A 222 -3.74 12.34 -4.26
C ILE A 222 -5.27 12.41 -4.33
N VAL A 223 -5.86 12.00 -5.45
CA VAL A 223 -7.31 11.90 -5.61
C VAL A 223 -7.67 10.46 -5.86
N MET A 224 -8.81 10.05 -5.32
CA MET A 224 -9.44 8.80 -5.69
C MET A 224 -10.93 8.98 -5.83
N GLU A 225 -11.48 8.42 -6.88
CA GLU A 225 -12.91 8.40 -7.15
C GLU A 225 -13.36 6.94 -7.12
N MET A 226 -14.43 6.65 -6.40
CA MET A 226 -15.06 5.35 -6.31
C MET A 226 -16.50 5.47 -6.76
N GLN A 227 -16.93 4.56 -7.63
CA GLN A 227 -18.31 4.40 -8.04
C GLN A 227 -18.75 3.00 -7.63
N GLU A 228 -19.75 2.91 -6.76
CA GLU A 228 -20.27 1.66 -6.21
C GLU A 228 -21.79 1.81 -6.02
N ASP A 229 -22.58 0.87 -6.52
CA ASP A 229 -24.05 0.91 -6.37
C ASP A 229 -24.67 2.23 -6.84
N ASP A 230 -25.31 3.01 -5.95
CA ASP A 230 -25.92 4.32 -6.18
C ASP A 230 -25.05 5.46 -5.65
N CYS A 231 -23.79 5.19 -5.31
CA CYS A 231 -22.94 6.08 -4.54
C CYS A 231 -21.60 6.35 -5.24
N ASP A 232 -21.32 7.64 -5.42
CA ASP A 232 -20.05 8.14 -5.88
C ASP A 232 -19.29 8.73 -4.68
N THR A 233 -18.04 8.30 -4.45
CA THR A 233 -17.21 8.80 -3.35
C THR A 233 -15.88 9.33 -3.86
N VAL A 234 -15.52 10.53 -3.42
CA VAL A 234 -14.25 11.18 -3.70
C VAL A 234 -13.42 11.23 -2.44
N TYR A 235 -12.17 10.85 -2.56
CA TYR A 235 -11.15 10.96 -1.53
C TYR A 235 -10.07 11.92 -2.01
N VAL A 236 -9.65 12.83 -1.13
CA VAL A 236 -8.48 13.69 -1.36
C VAL A 236 -7.51 13.47 -0.21
N ARG A 237 -6.32 13.01 -0.55
CA ARG A 237 -5.26 12.67 0.40
C ARG A 237 -4.25 13.81 0.48
N GLY A 238 -3.88 14.18 1.71
CA GLY A 238 -2.69 15.00 1.95
C GLY A 238 -1.44 14.19 1.64
N GLY A 239 -0.60 14.69 0.74
CA GLY A 239 0.69 14.10 0.44
C GLY A 239 1.69 14.31 1.58
N THR A 240 2.68 13.42 1.68
CA THR A 240 3.81 13.55 2.60
C THR A 240 4.87 14.47 2.00
N GLY A 241 4.63 15.77 1.94
CA GLY A 241 5.65 16.72 1.48
C GLY A 241 6.08 16.53 0.01
N LYS A 242 7.01 17.37 -0.47
CA LYS A 242 7.93 16.98 -1.57
C LYS A 242 8.99 15.99 -1.07
N LYS A 243 8.60 14.94 -0.32
CA LYS A 243 9.56 13.86 -0.10
C LYS A 243 9.89 13.30 -1.47
N ALA A 244 11.18 13.28 -1.80
CA ALA A 244 11.70 12.66 -3.01
C ALA A 244 11.00 11.31 -3.16
N ALA A 245 10.54 11.00 -4.38
CA ALA A 245 9.98 9.70 -4.71
C ALA A 245 10.83 8.65 -4.00
N THR A 246 10.19 7.75 -3.25
CA THR A 246 10.88 6.64 -2.60
C THR A 246 11.79 6.02 -3.66
N PRO A 247 13.11 5.88 -3.40
CA PRO A 247 14.01 5.33 -4.40
C PRO A 247 13.39 4.05 -4.93
N GLU A 248 13.22 3.98 -6.25
CA GLU A 248 12.53 2.86 -6.87
C GLU A 248 13.24 1.58 -6.45
N ALA A 249 12.53 0.71 -5.71
CA ALA A 249 13.07 -0.62 -5.47
C ALA A 249 13.19 -1.29 -6.82
N SER A 250 14.21 -2.12 -6.99
CA SER A 250 14.35 -2.86 -8.25
C SER A 250 13.09 -3.74 -8.46
N PRO A 251 12.23 -3.43 -9.45
CA PRO A 251 10.95 -4.09 -9.63
C PRO A 251 11.17 -5.57 -10.02
N PRO A 252 10.22 -6.49 -9.77
CA PRO A 252 10.44 -7.90 -10.09
C PRO A 252 10.69 -8.16 -11.59
N VAL A 253 10.16 -7.28 -12.46
CA VAL A 253 10.34 -7.30 -13.91
C VAL A 253 10.81 -5.92 -14.36
N ASN A 254 11.77 -5.85 -15.27
CA ASN A 254 12.25 -4.60 -15.82
C ASN A 254 11.16 -3.93 -16.68
N THR A 255 10.66 -2.77 -16.25
CA THR A 255 9.60 -2.01 -16.92
C THR A 255 10.09 -1.21 -18.13
N HIS A 256 11.38 -0.90 -18.20
CA HIS A 256 11.95 0.00 -19.21
C HIS A 256 12.26 -0.70 -20.55
N LEU A 257 12.41 -2.02 -20.54
CA LEU A 257 12.77 -2.77 -21.74
C LEU A 257 11.51 -3.19 -22.50
N TYR A 258 11.40 -2.79 -23.77
CA TYR A 258 10.25 -3.07 -24.64
C TYR A 258 9.84 -4.55 -24.69
N GLY A 259 10.78 -5.47 -24.48
CA GLY A 259 10.54 -6.90 -24.51
C GLY A 259 9.70 -7.46 -23.36
N TYR A 260 9.50 -6.74 -22.25
CA TYR A 260 8.92 -7.28 -21.00
C TYR A 260 7.51 -6.80 -20.73
N ARG A 261 6.91 -6.08 -21.68
CA ARG A 261 5.57 -5.52 -21.54
C ARG A 261 4.56 -6.58 -21.09
N GLN A 262 4.55 -7.74 -21.73
CA GLN A 262 3.62 -8.81 -21.39
C GLN A 262 3.92 -9.40 -20.01
N ASP A 263 5.19 -9.59 -19.66
CA ASP A 263 5.61 -10.10 -18.35
C ASP A 263 5.15 -9.17 -17.21
N VAL A 264 5.23 -7.84 -17.40
CA VAL A 264 4.70 -6.86 -16.43
C VAL A 264 3.19 -6.99 -16.25
N TYR A 265 2.43 -7.17 -17.34
CA TYR A 265 0.98 -7.31 -17.29
C TYR A 265 0.55 -8.64 -16.67
N ASP A 266 1.22 -9.73 -17.05
CA ASP A 266 0.98 -11.06 -16.49
C ASP A 266 1.30 -11.08 -15.00
N LEU A 267 2.36 -10.37 -14.57
CA LEU A 267 2.71 -10.23 -13.16
C LEU A 267 1.67 -9.44 -12.38
N LEU A 268 1.24 -8.29 -12.91
CA LEU A 268 0.17 -7.49 -12.29
C LEU A 268 -1.10 -8.31 -12.15
N SER A 269 -1.49 -9.01 -13.22
CA SER A 269 -2.69 -9.83 -13.25
C SER A 269 -2.62 -10.99 -12.25
N ALA A 270 -1.51 -11.74 -12.24
CA ALA A 270 -1.32 -12.87 -11.31
C ALA A 270 -1.38 -12.42 -9.85
N TYR A 271 -0.66 -11.34 -9.50
CA TYR A 271 -0.65 -10.81 -8.15
C TYR A 271 -2.03 -10.27 -7.75
N PHE A 272 -2.65 -9.47 -8.62
CA PHE A 272 -3.95 -8.88 -8.39
C PHE A 272 -5.03 -9.93 -8.15
N GLN A 273 -5.12 -10.96 -9.00
CA GLN A 273 -6.08 -12.06 -8.81
C GLN A 273 -5.82 -12.83 -7.50
N TYR A 274 -4.56 -13.08 -7.17
CA TYR A 274 -4.19 -13.77 -5.93
C TYR A 274 -4.70 -13.02 -4.69
N VAL A 275 -4.44 -11.70 -4.60
CA VAL A 275 -4.89 -10.92 -3.45
C VAL A 275 -6.40 -10.62 -3.48
N LEU A 276 -7.02 -10.56 -4.66
CA LEU A 276 -8.47 -10.32 -4.81
C LEU A 276 -9.32 -11.43 -4.18
N GLY A 277 -8.79 -12.66 -4.13
CA GLY A 277 -9.42 -13.78 -3.40
C GLY A 277 -9.51 -13.56 -1.88
N HIS A 278 -8.77 -12.60 -1.32
CA HIS A 278 -8.72 -12.33 0.11
C HIS A 278 -9.62 -11.16 0.52
N ARG A 279 -10.82 -11.48 0.99
CA ARG A 279 -11.86 -10.51 1.38
C ARG A 279 -11.81 -10.12 2.86
N THR A 280 -10.62 -9.80 3.38
CA THR A 280 -10.47 -9.23 4.72
C THR A 280 -10.21 -7.73 4.66
N THR A 281 -10.51 -7.02 5.74
CA THR A 281 -10.18 -5.59 5.86
C THR A 281 -8.67 -5.42 5.97
N GLY A 282 -8.11 -4.52 5.16
CA GLY A 282 -6.68 -4.25 5.13
C GLY A 282 -5.91 -5.07 4.09
N TYR A 283 -4.60 -4.86 4.05
CA TYR A 283 -3.71 -5.49 3.07
C TYR A 283 -3.56 -6.98 3.33
N HIS A 284 -3.38 -7.73 2.25
CA HIS A 284 -3.11 -9.15 2.30
C HIS A 284 -1.83 -9.38 3.11
N PRO A 285 -1.71 -10.47 3.90
CA PRO A 285 -0.50 -10.76 4.66
C PRO A 285 0.79 -10.69 3.83
N LEU A 286 0.76 -11.24 2.59
CA LEU A 286 1.85 -11.12 1.61
C LEU A 286 2.20 -9.64 1.31
N SER A 287 1.20 -8.82 1.06
CA SER A 287 1.39 -7.41 0.74
C SER A 287 1.89 -6.60 1.93
N ASN A 288 1.52 -6.95 3.17
CA ASN A 288 2.10 -6.33 4.37
C ASN A 288 3.60 -6.60 4.46
N ILE A 289 4.02 -7.84 4.20
CA ILE A 289 5.44 -8.23 4.17
C ILE A 289 6.18 -7.45 3.08
N LEU A 290 5.61 -7.39 1.87
CA LEU A 290 6.20 -6.67 0.74
C LEU A 290 6.22 -5.16 0.96
N TYR A 291 5.20 -4.59 1.57
CA TYR A 291 5.15 -3.16 1.89
C TYR A 291 6.30 -2.77 2.80
N SER A 292 6.57 -3.55 3.86
CA SER A 292 7.72 -3.29 4.74
C SER A 292 9.05 -3.35 4.00
N MET A 293 9.20 -4.24 3.03
CA MET A 293 10.39 -4.30 2.17
C MET A 293 10.51 -3.07 1.27
N ILE A 294 9.42 -2.66 0.61
CA ILE A 294 9.41 -1.53 -0.32
C ILE A 294 9.67 -0.22 0.45
N ASP A 295 9.00 -0.02 1.58
CA ASP A 295 9.16 1.15 2.45
C ASP A 295 10.60 1.29 2.97
N ALA A 296 11.24 0.16 3.27
CA ALA A 296 12.62 0.13 3.72
C ALA A 296 13.61 0.75 2.71
N ASN A 297 13.28 0.85 1.41
CA ASN A 297 14.15 1.50 0.43
C ASN A 297 14.34 3.01 0.68
N SER A 298 13.52 3.61 1.54
CA SER A 298 13.76 4.98 2.04
C SER A 298 14.89 5.07 3.08
N LEU A 299 15.33 3.94 3.64
CA LEU A 299 16.34 3.86 4.70
C LEU A 299 17.77 3.80 4.13
N ALA A 300 18.77 4.00 5.00
CA ALA A 300 20.17 3.69 4.71
C ALA A 300 20.36 2.19 4.39
N MET A 301 21.36 1.86 3.57
CA MET A 301 21.54 0.50 3.02
C MET A 301 21.63 -0.57 4.11
N GLU A 302 22.38 -0.32 5.18
CA GLU A 302 22.56 -1.20 6.32
C GLU A 302 21.24 -1.45 7.07
N SER A 303 20.39 -0.42 7.15
CA SER A 303 19.07 -0.52 7.79
C SER A 303 18.04 -1.28 6.94
N ARG A 304 18.28 -1.46 5.63
CA ARG A 304 17.41 -2.25 4.73
C ARG A 304 17.54 -3.75 4.92
N VAL A 305 18.68 -4.20 5.46
CA VAL A 305 19.01 -5.63 5.56
C VAL A 305 18.02 -6.37 6.46
N LEU A 306 17.70 -5.79 7.62
CA LEU A 306 16.80 -6.44 8.59
C LEU A 306 15.37 -6.62 8.03
N PRO A 307 14.70 -5.59 7.47
CA PRO A 307 13.42 -5.77 6.78
C PRO A 307 13.43 -6.84 5.69
N LEU A 308 14.48 -6.90 4.86
CA LEU A 308 14.63 -7.93 3.83
C LEU A 308 14.71 -9.34 4.41
N CYS A 309 15.53 -9.53 5.46
CA CYS A 309 15.66 -10.82 6.11
C CYS A 309 14.37 -11.28 6.78
N VAL A 310 13.66 -10.37 7.45
CA VAL A 310 12.34 -10.64 8.08
C VAL A 310 11.28 -10.94 7.02
N ALA A 311 11.33 -10.28 5.86
CA ALA A 311 10.39 -10.54 4.78
C ALA A 311 10.47 -11.99 4.26
N VAL A 312 11.68 -12.52 4.10
CA VAL A 312 11.87 -13.94 3.75
C VAL A 312 11.30 -14.88 4.82
N GLU A 313 11.47 -14.57 6.11
CA GLU A 313 10.90 -15.37 7.20
C GLU A 313 9.37 -15.36 7.16
N GLY A 314 8.77 -14.18 6.99
CA GLY A 314 7.33 -14.02 6.86
C GLY A 314 6.77 -14.77 5.64
N MET A 315 7.46 -14.70 4.50
CA MET A 315 7.07 -15.42 3.29
C MET A 315 7.19 -16.92 3.43
N ALA A 316 8.27 -17.42 4.05
CA ALA A 316 8.42 -18.85 4.31
C ALA A 316 7.22 -19.40 5.12
N GLY A 317 6.72 -18.63 6.08
CA GLY A 317 5.53 -18.97 6.87
C GLY A 317 4.24 -19.13 6.06
N LEU A 318 4.18 -18.64 4.82
CA LEU A 318 3.05 -18.81 3.91
C LEU A 318 3.06 -20.18 3.19
N PHE A 319 4.07 -21.03 3.43
CA PHE A 319 4.21 -22.36 2.84
C PHE A 319 4.12 -23.52 3.85
N PRO A 320 3.14 -23.56 4.78
CA PRO A 320 3.13 -24.56 5.86
C PRO A 320 3.01 -26.02 5.37
N GLY A 321 2.49 -26.26 4.16
CA GLY A 321 2.29 -27.59 3.58
C GLY A 321 3.55 -28.23 2.97
N TYR A 322 4.70 -27.56 3.00
CA TYR A 322 5.91 -28.02 2.30
C TYR A 322 6.88 -28.84 3.15
N THR A 323 6.58 -29.02 4.44
CA THR A 323 7.33 -29.91 5.32
C THR A 323 6.49 -31.12 5.72
N ASP A 324 7.11 -32.29 5.82
CA ASP A 324 6.49 -33.51 6.36
C ASP A 324 6.23 -33.39 7.87
N ALA A 325 5.27 -32.52 8.25
CA ALA A 325 4.90 -32.29 9.64
C ALA A 325 3.98 -33.40 10.21
N SER A 326 3.45 -34.28 9.35
CA SER A 326 2.47 -35.30 9.71
C SER A 326 3.02 -36.36 10.67
N ALA A 327 4.26 -36.82 10.47
CA ALA A 327 4.91 -37.77 11.38
C ALA A 327 5.18 -37.17 12.78
N SER A 328 5.37 -35.85 12.86
CA SER A 328 5.71 -35.15 14.10
C SER A 328 4.50 -34.85 14.99
N ASN A 329 3.28 -34.70 14.43
CA ASN A 329 2.10 -34.31 15.21
C ASN A 329 1.62 -35.38 16.21
N ALA A 330 1.68 -36.66 15.86
CA ALA A 330 1.29 -37.74 16.78
C ALA A 330 2.28 -37.89 17.94
N GLU A 331 3.57 -37.72 17.70
CA GLU A 331 4.60 -37.73 18.75
C GLU A 331 4.48 -36.49 19.65
N ARG A 332 4.15 -35.32 19.07
CA ARG A 332 3.89 -34.07 19.82
C ARG A 332 2.74 -34.23 20.80
N GLU A 333 1.62 -34.80 20.36
CA GLU A 333 0.46 -35.02 21.23
C GLU A 333 0.84 -35.92 22.41
N ARG A 334 1.62 -36.98 22.16
CA ARG A 334 2.13 -37.87 23.22
C ARG A 334 3.02 -37.14 24.20
N ILE A 335 3.95 -36.30 23.75
CA ILE A 335 4.85 -35.55 24.64
C ILE A 335 4.06 -34.48 25.41
N ALA A 336 3.11 -33.80 24.77
CA ALA A 336 2.26 -32.81 25.41
C ALA A 336 1.40 -33.44 26.53
N VAL A 337 0.82 -34.62 26.28
CA VAL A 337 0.10 -35.41 27.27
C VAL A 337 1.04 -35.85 28.41
N ALA A 338 2.24 -36.33 28.10
CA ALA A 338 3.22 -36.72 29.11
C ALA A 338 3.64 -35.55 30.02
N ILE A 339 3.78 -34.34 29.46
CA ILE A 339 4.06 -33.13 30.25
C ILE A 339 2.89 -32.76 31.15
N GLU A 340 1.67 -32.83 30.65
CA GLU A 340 0.48 -32.57 31.47
C GLU A 340 0.32 -33.56 32.62
N GLN A 341 0.64 -34.84 32.37
CA GLN A 341 0.59 -35.89 33.37
C GLN A 341 1.78 -35.89 34.34
N SER A 342 2.82 -35.08 34.07
CA SER A 342 3.98 -34.99 34.95
C SER A 342 3.66 -34.33 36.30
N LEU A 343 4.46 -34.66 37.32
CA LEU A 343 4.40 -34.03 38.65
C LEU A 343 5.09 -32.65 38.69
N ALA A 344 5.46 -32.10 37.54
CA ALA A 344 6.10 -30.78 37.46
C ALA A 344 5.13 -29.66 37.85
N SER A 345 5.67 -28.52 38.29
CA SER A 345 4.85 -27.34 38.56
C SER A 345 4.21 -26.78 37.30
N GLN A 346 3.08 -26.09 37.43
CA GLN A 346 2.33 -25.53 36.31
C GLN A 346 3.19 -24.62 35.41
N GLY A 347 3.98 -23.73 35.99
CA GLY A 347 4.89 -22.87 35.23
C GLY A 347 6.04 -23.61 34.54
N MET A 348 6.38 -24.84 34.95
CA MET A 348 7.31 -25.70 34.22
C MET A 348 6.60 -26.42 33.06
N LYS A 349 5.37 -26.88 33.26
CA LYS A 349 4.53 -27.47 32.21
C LYS A 349 4.29 -26.49 31.07
N GLU A 350 3.94 -25.25 31.39
CA GLU A 350 3.73 -24.18 30.39
C GLU A 350 5.01 -23.87 29.60
N ARG A 351 6.16 -23.78 30.28
CA ARG A 351 7.47 -23.60 29.61
C ARG A 351 7.84 -24.78 28.72
N ALA A 352 7.63 -26.01 29.19
CA ALA A 352 7.91 -27.21 28.42
C ALA A 352 7.00 -27.33 27.19
N LYS A 353 5.70 -27.01 27.35
CA LYS A 353 4.75 -26.90 26.23
C LYS A 353 5.19 -25.84 25.22
N GLY A 354 5.54 -24.64 25.67
CA GLY A 354 6.05 -23.58 24.80
C GLY A 354 7.33 -24.00 24.06
N ALA A 355 8.25 -24.69 24.74
CA ALA A 355 9.47 -25.21 24.12
C ALA A 355 9.18 -26.25 23.03
N ILE A 356 8.24 -27.18 23.27
CA ILE A 356 7.84 -28.17 22.27
C ILE A 356 7.10 -27.52 21.11
N GLN A 357 6.20 -26.58 21.37
CA GLN A 357 5.52 -25.81 20.33
C GLN A 357 6.54 -25.08 19.43
N ASN A 358 7.59 -24.51 20.03
CA ASN A 358 8.69 -23.87 19.28
C ASN A 358 9.56 -24.87 18.51
N ILE A 359 9.79 -26.08 19.03
CA ILE A 359 10.46 -27.17 18.29
C ILE A 359 9.59 -27.66 17.12
N SER A 360 8.27 -27.49 17.24
CA SER A 360 7.28 -28.05 16.33
C SER A 360 7.02 -27.20 15.08
N GLN A 361 7.32 -25.90 15.13
CA GLN A 361 7.20 -25.05 13.97
C GLN A 361 8.44 -25.23 13.08
N PRO A 362 8.27 -25.65 11.81
CA PRO A 362 9.41 -25.73 10.91
C PRO A 362 10.02 -24.33 10.79
N ARG A 363 11.33 -24.23 10.96
CA ARG A 363 12.00 -22.92 10.87
C ARG A 363 11.91 -22.45 9.42
N ALA A 364 11.97 -21.14 9.20
CA ALA A 364 11.97 -20.57 7.86
C ALA A 364 13.01 -21.24 6.94
N VAL A 365 14.22 -21.52 7.45
CA VAL A 365 15.25 -22.25 6.69
C VAL A 365 14.83 -23.67 6.32
N ASP A 366 14.10 -24.39 7.18
CA ASP A 366 13.67 -25.76 6.90
C ASP A 366 12.59 -25.75 5.79
N LEU A 367 11.66 -24.79 5.84
CA LEU A 367 10.64 -24.56 4.80
C LEU A 367 11.29 -24.20 3.45
N LEU A 368 12.24 -23.28 3.45
CA LEU A 368 12.97 -22.88 2.24
C LEU A 368 13.78 -24.05 1.66
N MET A 369 14.45 -24.85 2.49
CA MET A 369 15.18 -26.02 2.00
C MET A 369 14.25 -27.10 1.44
N ALA A 370 13.01 -27.21 1.94
CA ALA A 370 12.02 -28.09 1.34
C ALA A 370 11.60 -27.60 -0.06
N LEU A 371 11.44 -26.29 -0.25
CA LEU A 371 11.21 -25.69 -1.57
C LEU A 371 12.40 -25.90 -2.52
N VAL A 372 13.63 -25.77 -2.03
CA VAL A 372 14.85 -26.12 -2.80
C VAL A 372 14.83 -27.58 -3.23
N LYS A 373 14.47 -28.51 -2.33
CA LYS A 373 14.39 -29.94 -2.64
C LYS A 373 13.36 -30.24 -3.74
N LYS A 374 12.27 -29.46 -3.82
CA LYS A 374 11.28 -29.51 -4.90
C LYS A 374 11.72 -28.82 -6.19
N GLY A 375 12.90 -28.17 -6.20
CA GLY A 375 13.44 -27.48 -7.37
C GLY A 375 12.73 -26.19 -7.74
N VAL A 376 11.90 -25.62 -6.85
CA VAL A 376 11.08 -24.43 -7.15
C VAL A 376 11.78 -23.11 -6.80
N ILE A 377 12.82 -23.15 -5.95
CA ILE A 377 13.70 -22.01 -5.66
C ILE A 377 15.17 -22.45 -5.63
N ARG A 378 16.09 -21.49 -5.79
CA ARG A 378 17.53 -21.76 -5.82
C ARG A 378 18.15 -21.88 -4.43
N GLU A 379 18.91 -22.96 -4.20
CA GLU A 379 19.61 -23.18 -2.91
C GLU A 379 20.61 -22.05 -2.59
N GLU A 380 21.29 -21.54 -3.61
CA GLU A 380 22.26 -20.46 -3.47
C GLU A 380 21.67 -19.23 -2.78
N LEU A 381 20.48 -18.81 -3.19
CA LEU A 381 19.80 -17.64 -2.63
C LEU A 381 19.44 -17.86 -1.15
N VAL A 382 18.98 -19.05 -0.78
CA VAL A 382 18.69 -19.42 0.61
C VAL A 382 19.95 -19.37 1.48
N ARG A 383 21.09 -19.86 0.97
CA ARG A 383 22.38 -19.79 1.68
C ARG A 383 22.84 -18.34 1.87
N ARG A 384 22.66 -17.49 0.85
CA ARG A 384 22.97 -16.05 0.89
C ARG A 384 22.12 -15.32 1.92
N TRP A 385 20.80 -15.52 1.89
CA TRP A 385 19.89 -15.02 2.92
C TRP A 385 20.31 -15.44 4.32
N LYS A 386 20.61 -16.73 4.54
CA LYS A 386 21.02 -17.24 5.86
C LYS A 386 22.30 -16.57 6.37
N ARG A 387 23.30 -16.36 5.50
CA ARG A 387 24.52 -15.61 5.85
C ARG A 387 24.19 -14.17 6.26
N LEU A 388 23.39 -13.48 5.44
CA LEU A 388 23.04 -12.08 5.68
C LEU A 388 22.25 -11.92 6.99
N ARG A 389 21.26 -12.78 7.22
CA ARG A 389 20.43 -12.83 8.43
C ARG A 389 21.21 -13.15 9.71
N ASN A 390 22.23 -13.99 9.64
CA ASN A 390 23.10 -14.24 10.79
C ASN A 390 23.95 -13.01 11.14
N ARG A 391 24.35 -12.22 10.13
CA ARG A 391 25.12 -10.97 10.36
C ARG A 391 24.25 -9.86 10.97
N THR A 392 22.97 -9.76 10.61
CA THR A 392 22.09 -8.72 11.20
C THR A 392 21.90 -8.84 12.71
N VAL A 393 22.04 -10.05 13.26
CA VAL A 393 22.00 -10.29 14.72
C VAL A 393 23.20 -9.66 15.44
N HIS A 394 24.29 -9.40 14.70
CA HIS A 394 25.50 -8.78 15.21
C HIS A 394 25.73 -7.45 14.47
N ALA A 395 25.05 -6.37 14.89
CA ALA A 395 25.00 -5.08 14.18
C ALA A 395 26.33 -4.57 13.61
N ASN A 396 27.46 -4.80 14.31
CA ASN A 396 28.79 -4.40 13.84
C ASN A 396 29.24 -5.11 12.55
N MET A 397 28.81 -6.37 12.33
CA MET A 397 29.24 -7.17 11.18
C MET A 397 28.65 -6.74 9.84
N VAL A 398 27.55 -5.99 9.85
CA VAL A 398 26.96 -5.43 8.62
C VAL A 398 27.72 -4.16 8.22
N ALA A 399 28.07 -3.32 9.19
CA ALA A 399 28.81 -2.08 8.97
C ALA A 399 30.23 -2.34 8.42
N ASP A 400 30.84 -3.48 8.78
CA ASP A 400 32.18 -3.86 8.33
C ASP A 400 32.20 -4.47 6.91
N MET A 401 31.04 -4.69 6.27
CA MET A 401 30.96 -5.27 4.93
C MET A 401 31.24 -4.21 3.86
N PRO A 402 32.07 -4.49 2.83
CA PRO A 402 32.19 -3.62 1.67
C PRO A 402 30.83 -3.33 1.03
N LEU A 403 30.57 -2.08 0.68
CA LEU A 403 29.25 -1.61 0.20
C LEU A 403 28.71 -2.44 -0.98
N GLN A 404 29.56 -2.76 -1.95
CA GLN A 404 29.17 -3.59 -3.09
C GLN A 404 28.80 -5.02 -2.69
N GLN A 405 29.52 -5.60 -1.73
CA GLN A 405 29.21 -6.94 -1.24
C GLN A 405 27.86 -6.93 -0.50
N LEU A 406 27.59 -5.88 0.27
CA LEU A 406 26.31 -5.70 0.96
C LEU A 406 25.15 -5.58 -0.04
N LEU A 407 25.31 -4.73 -1.05
CA LEU A 407 24.35 -4.58 -2.14
C LEU A 407 24.07 -5.92 -2.83
N ASN A 408 25.12 -6.66 -3.21
CA ASN A 408 24.97 -7.95 -3.86
C ASN A 408 24.18 -8.94 -2.99
N GLU A 409 24.49 -9.03 -1.68
CA GLU A 409 23.76 -9.93 -0.76
C GLU A 409 22.29 -9.48 -0.59
N MET A 410 22.02 -8.17 -0.51
CA MET A 410 20.65 -7.65 -0.47
C MET A 410 19.86 -7.96 -1.73
N ASP A 411 20.47 -7.79 -2.90
CA ASP A 411 19.85 -8.05 -4.21
C ASP A 411 19.54 -9.55 -4.41
N ALA A 412 20.40 -10.43 -3.88
CA ALA A 412 20.11 -11.86 -3.85
C ALA A 412 18.94 -12.22 -2.94
N VAL A 413 18.84 -11.59 -1.77
CA VAL A 413 17.69 -11.76 -0.88
C VAL A 413 16.42 -11.20 -1.50
N ARG A 414 16.48 -10.05 -2.19
CA ARG A 414 15.34 -9.51 -2.95
C ARG A 414 14.90 -10.48 -4.05
N THR A 415 15.84 -11.08 -4.76
CA THR A 415 15.52 -12.08 -5.78
C THR A 415 14.85 -13.32 -5.18
N LEU A 416 15.30 -13.77 -4.00
CA LEU A 416 14.64 -14.87 -3.29
C LEU A 416 13.18 -14.50 -2.94
N ILE A 417 12.96 -13.28 -2.46
CA ILE A 417 11.63 -12.76 -2.18
C ILE A 417 10.76 -12.79 -3.43
N HIS A 418 11.26 -12.32 -4.57
CA HIS A 418 10.53 -12.37 -5.84
C HIS A 418 10.17 -13.80 -6.24
N GLU A 419 11.12 -14.75 -6.17
CA GLU A 419 10.86 -16.17 -6.46
C GLU A 419 9.76 -16.76 -5.56
N LEU A 420 9.78 -16.44 -4.25
CA LEU A 420 8.73 -16.88 -3.32
C LEU A 420 7.38 -16.28 -3.67
N VAL A 421 7.31 -14.99 -4.03
CA VAL A 421 6.06 -14.35 -4.46
C VAL A 421 5.54 -15.01 -5.74
N PHE A 422 6.39 -15.23 -6.74
CA PHE A 422 5.98 -15.84 -8.01
C PHE A 422 5.37 -17.22 -7.80
N LEU A 423 5.93 -18.02 -6.90
CA LEU A 423 5.38 -19.31 -6.51
C LEU A 423 4.00 -19.19 -5.86
N LEU A 424 3.81 -18.23 -4.95
CA LEU A 424 2.52 -18.02 -4.27
C LEU A 424 1.43 -17.59 -5.24
N ILE A 425 1.73 -16.65 -6.14
CA ILE A 425 0.75 -16.08 -7.07
C ILE A 425 0.61 -16.90 -8.37
N GLY A 426 1.40 -17.95 -8.54
CA GLY A 426 1.40 -18.77 -9.76
C GLY A 426 1.96 -18.07 -11.01
N TYR A 427 2.81 -17.07 -10.85
CA TYR A 427 3.42 -16.33 -11.97
C TYR A 427 4.47 -17.19 -12.68
N LYS A 428 4.39 -17.26 -14.02
CA LYS A 428 5.26 -18.10 -14.86
C LYS A 428 6.04 -17.31 -15.91
N GLY A 429 6.00 -15.98 -15.90
CA GLY A 429 6.69 -15.14 -16.87
C GLY A 429 8.18 -14.97 -16.57
N ARG A 430 8.85 -14.09 -17.33
CA ARG A 430 10.24 -13.71 -17.07
C ARG A 430 10.34 -12.73 -15.90
N TYR A 431 11.50 -12.70 -15.27
CA TYR A 431 11.83 -11.77 -14.20
C TYR A 431 13.32 -11.40 -14.22
N THR A 432 13.65 -10.31 -13.54
CA THR A 432 15.03 -9.81 -13.42
C THR A 432 15.74 -10.49 -12.26
N ASP A 433 16.85 -11.19 -12.53
CA ASP A 433 17.68 -11.83 -11.50
C ASP A 433 18.72 -10.85 -10.94
N TYR A 434 18.35 -10.12 -9.89
CA TYR A 434 19.25 -9.17 -9.23
C TYR A 434 20.44 -9.83 -8.52
N SER A 435 20.40 -11.14 -8.30
CA SER A 435 21.47 -11.87 -7.60
C SER A 435 22.77 -12.01 -8.41
N VAL A 436 22.70 -11.79 -9.73
CA VAL A 436 23.80 -11.93 -10.68
C VAL A 436 24.13 -10.58 -11.31
N GLU A 437 25.43 -10.30 -11.48
CA GLU A 437 25.90 -9.07 -12.13
C GLU A 437 25.33 -8.92 -13.55
N GLY A 438 24.96 -7.70 -13.92
CA GLY A 438 24.26 -7.42 -15.18
C GLY A 438 22.76 -7.72 -15.15
N TRP A 439 22.24 -8.27 -14.05
CA TRP A 439 20.81 -8.52 -13.79
C TRP A 439 20.11 -9.24 -14.95
N PRO A 440 20.57 -10.46 -15.30
CA PRO A 440 20.03 -11.20 -16.44
C PRO A 440 18.58 -11.63 -16.21
N ASP A 441 17.92 -11.97 -17.29
CA ASP A 441 16.57 -12.54 -17.22
C ASP A 441 16.58 -13.99 -16.81
N ARG A 442 15.53 -14.36 -16.09
CA ARG A 442 15.18 -15.76 -15.84
C ARG A 442 13.70 -15.99 -16.05
N GLN A 443 13.33 -17.24 -16.30
CA GLN A 443 11.95 -17.68 -16.30
C GLN A 443 11.55 -18.06 -14.87
N ALA A 444 10.40 -17.60 -14.38
CA ALA A 444 9.85 -18.07 -13.11
C ALA A 444 9.56 -19.58 -13.19
N ALA A 445 9.89 -20.31 -12.13
CA ALA A 445 9.66 -21.74 -12.07
C ALA A 445 8.16 -22.04 -12.13
N ALA A 446 7.76 -22.95 -13.02
CA ALA A 446 6.40 -23.45 -13.03
C ALA A 446 6.21 -24.39 -11.84
N PHE A 447 5.19 -24.12 -11.02
CA PHE A 447 4.73 -25.12 -10.07
C PHE A 447 3.96 -26.20 -10.84
N ASN A 448 4.49 -27.42 -10.85
CA ASN A 448 3.76 -28.61 -11.28
C ASN A 448 3.12 -29.19 -10.00
N GLU A 449 1.83 -28.97 -9.81
CA GLU A 449 1.06 -29.80 -8.88
C GLU A 449 0.99 -31.21 -9.47
N GLU A 450 1.83 -32.12 -8.97
CA GLU A 450 1.60 -33.56 -9.11
C GLU A 450 0.58 -34.05 -8.08
#